data_AF-A0A7R9WUS1-F1
#
_entry.id   AF-A0A7R9WUS1-F1
#
_cell.length_a   1.000
_cell.length_b   1.000
_cell.length_c   1.000
_cell.angle_alpha   90.00
_cell.angle_beta   90.00
_cell.angle_gamma   90.00
#
_symmetry.space_group_name_H-M   'P 1'
#
loop_
_entity.id
_entity.type
_entity.pdbx_description
1 polymer ?
#
loop_
_entity_poly.entity_id
_entity_poly.type
_entity_poly.pdbx_seq_one_letter_code
_entity_poly.pdbx_strand_id
1 'polypeptide(L)'
;GGMVTAGRFLADCAKQTPSVRCIIRISSYGIDEHSFHYVQSQGPLGDAHVAIEQYCREECHLHVVSVRPTSFFSNLHFNVDEIRSNGTMSTPLRYDACVNWVSPIDIATIIANCLTSST
;
A
#
# COMPACT_ATOMS: atom_id res chain seq x y z
N GLY A 1 -14.22 8.26 -1.16
CA GLY A 1 -15.35 7.40 -0.76
C GLY A 1 -15.14 5.94 -1.13
N GLY A 2 -15.04 5.61 -2.42
CA GLY A 2 -15.08 4.21 -2.91
C GLY A 2 -14.06 3.24 -2.30
N MET A 3 -12.80 3.65 -2.13
CA MET A 3 -11.77 2.77 -1.56
C MET A 3 -12.06 2.38 -0.10
N VAL A 4 -12.48 3.33 0.74
CA VAL A 4 -12.84 3.06 2.14
C VAL A 4 -14.01 2.09 2.20
N THR A 5 -15.05 2.32 1.38
CA THR A 5 -16.20 1.41 1.30
C THR A 5 -15.79 -0.01 0.91
N ALA A 6 -14.96 -0.16 -0.12
CA ALA A 6 -14.46 -1.47 -0.56
C ALA A 6 -13.60 -2.15 0.52
N GLY A 7 -12.72 -1.39 1.18
CA GLY A 7 -11.88 -1.91 2.26
C GLY A 7 -12.69 -2.38 3.47
N ARG A 8 -13.71 -1.63 3.88
CA ARG A 8 -14.62 -2.02 4.96
C ARG A 8 -15.42 -3.27 4.61
N PHE A 9 -15.95 -3.34 3.38
CA PHE A 9 -16.65 -4.52 2.90
C PHE A 9 -15.78 -5.79 2.99
N LEU A 10 -14.52 -5.72 2.55
CA LEU A 10 -13.60 -6.85 2.67
C LEU A 10 -13.31 -7.23 4.13
N ALA A 11 -13.18 -6.23 5.02
CA ALA A 11 -12.98 -6.45 6.45
C ALA A 11 -14.20 -7.12 7.10
N ASP A 12 -15.42 -6.71 6.73
CA ASP A 12 -16.65 -7.32 7.19
C ASP A 12 -16.78 -8.77 6.73
N CYS A 13 -16.45 -9.06 5.46
CA CYS A 13 -16.42 -10.43 4.94
C CYS A 13 -15.40 -11.30 5.70
N ALA A 14 -14.21 -10.76 5.99
CA ALA A 14 -13.20 -11.46 6.78
C ALA A 14 -13.68 -11.73 8.21
N LYS A 15 -14.28 -10.73 8.88
CA LYS A 15 -14.88 -10.85 10.23
C LYS A 15 -15.93 -11.97 10.29
N GLN A 16 -16.74 -12.10 9.24
CA GLN A 16 -17.80 -13.11 9.15
C GLN A 16 -17.27 -14.51 8.80
N THR A 17 -16.00 -14.65 8.45
CA THR A 17 -15.39 -15.92 8.05
C THR A 17 -14.52 -16.47 9.19
N PRO A 18 -14.96 -17.50 9.95
CA PRO A 18 -14.30 -17.92 11.18
C PRO A 18 -12.83 -18.39 11.04
N SER A 19 -12.45 -18.81 9.83
CA SER A 19 -11.09 -19.23 9.51
C SER A 19 -10.13 -18.07 9.20
N VAL A 20 -10.65 -16.85 8.97
CA VAL A 20 -9.81 -15.68 8.69
C VAL A 20 -9.48 -14.98 10.01
N ARG A 21 -8.21 -15.01 10.39
CA ARG A 21 -7.70 -14.36 11.62
C ARG A 21 -6.80 -13.16 11.35
N CYS A 22 -6.24 -13.10 10.14
CA CYS A 22 -5.29 -12.07 9.72
C CYS A 22 -5.67 -11.53 8.34
N ILE A 23 -5.59 -10.21 8.17
CA ILE A 23 -5.56 -9.55 6.87
C ILE A 23 -4.14 -9.02 6.64
N ILE A 24 -3.53 -9.46 5.55
CA ILE A 24 -2.30 -8.88 5.04
C ILE A 24 -2.68 -7.99 3.86
N ARG A 25 -2.27 -6.72 3.91
CA ARG A 25 -2.65 -5.72 2.92
C ARG A 25 -1.46 -4.92 2.43
N ILE A 26 -1.54 -4.48 1.18
CA ILE A 26 -0.64 -3.47 0.63
C ILE A 26 -1.17 -2.09 1.06
N SER A 27 -0.26 -1.29 1.56
CA SER A 27 -0.45 0.09 1.97
C SER A 27 0.62 0.98 1.32
N SER A 28 0.87 2.17 1.84
CA SER A 28 1.92 3.06 1.34
C SER A 28 2.86 3.49 2.47
N TYR A 29 4.15 3.60 2.17
CA TYR A 29 5.14 4.16 3.08
C TYR A 29 4.87 5.63 3.35
N GLY A 30 4.95 6.09 4.61
CA GLY A 30 4.82 7.50 4.97
C GLY A 30 3.40 8.00 5.17
N ILE A 31 2.39 7.12 5.21
CA ILE A 31 0.97 7.49 5.39
C ILE A 31 0.56 7.70 6.85
N ASP A 32 1.36 7.21 7.80
CA ASP A 32 1.06 7.24 9.22
C ASP A 32 2.35 7.40 10.04
N GLU A 33 2.17 7.64 11.34
CA GLU A 33 3.24 7.83 12.32
C GLU A 33 4.13 6.59 12.54
N HIS A 34 3.74 5.42 12.02
CA HIS A 34 4.57 4.22 12.07
C HIS A 34 5.70 4.24 11.03
N SER A 35 5.68 5.20 10.11
CA SER A 35 6.71 5.37 9.09
C SER A 35 7.83 6.29 9.59
N PHE A 36 9.10 5.91 9.37
CA PHE A 36 10.26 6.72 9.77
C PHE A 36 10.23 8.15 9.21
N HIS A 37 9.68 8.33 8.00
CA HIS A 37 9.36 9.63 7.42
C HIS A 37 7.85 9.75 7.19
N TYR A 38 7.11 10.12 8.24
CA TYR A 38 5.70 10.46 8.14
C TYR A 38 5.52 11.90 7.63
N VAL A 39 4.71 12.07 6.58
CA VAL A 39 4.47 13.38 5.92
C VAL A 39 3.15 14.03 6.33
N GLN A 40 2.58 13.64 7.48
CA GLN A 40 1.27 14.06 8.03
C GLN A 40 0.04 13.63 7.21
N SER A 41 0.09 13.70 5.88
CA SER A 41 -0.93 13.13 5.00
C SER A 41 -0.37 12.93 3.60
N GLN A 42 -0.79 11.86 2.93
CA GLN A 42 -0.55 11.63 1.50
C GLN A 42 -1.80 11.93 0.67
N GLY A 43 -2.67 12.80 1.20
CA GLY A 43 -3.96 13.12 0.61
C GLY A 43 -5.00 11.99 0.77
N PRO A 44 -6.12 12.07 0.03
CA PRO A 44 -7.29 11.22 0.26
C PRO A 44 -7.02 9.71 0.12
N LEU A 45 -6.01 9.32 -0.66
CA LEU A 45 -5.63 7.92 -0.82
C LEU A 45 -4.89 7.39 0.43
N GLY A 46 -3.96 8.17 0.96
CA GLY A 46 -3.27 7.86 2.22
C GLY A 46 -4.26 7.77 3.39
N ASP A 47 -5.14 8.75 3.51
CA ASP A 47 -6.16 8.78 4.57
C ASP A 47 -7.11 7.56 4.46
N ALA A 48 -7.45 7.13 3.25
CA ALA A 48 -8.24 5.92 3.04
C ALA A 48 -7.49 4.66 3.52
N HIS A 49 -6.18 4.56 3.28
CA HIS A 49 -5.38 3.44 3.78
C HIS A 49 -5.37 3.37 5.31
N VAL A 50 -5.26 4.51 5.99
CA VAL A 50 -5.29 4.61 7.46
C VAL A 50 -6.67 4.23 7.99
N ALA A 51 -7.73 4.81 7.43
CA ALA A 51 -9.10 4.54 7.87
C ALA A 51 -9.51 3.06 7.71
N ILE A 52 -9.05 2.39 6.65
CA ILE A 52 -9.31 0.95 6.44
C ILE A 52 -8.55 0.11 7.48
N GLU A 53 -7.27 0.43 7.76
CA GLU A 53 -6.50 -0.31 8.77
C GLU A 53 -7.13 -0.18 10.15
N GLN A 54 -7.50 1.05 10.53
CA GLN A 54 -8.18 1.31 11.80
C GLN A 54 -9.48 0.51 11.91
N TYR A 55 -10.31 0.52 10.86
CA TYR A 55 -11.55 -0.25 10.84
C TYR A 55 -11.31 -1.76 11.02
N CYS A 56 -10.34 -2.34 10.29
CA CYS A 56 -10.01 -3.75 10.42
C CYS A 56 -9.58 -4.12 11.86
N ARG A 57 -8.83 -3.25 12.54
CA ARG A 57 -8.35 -3.48 13.91
C ARG A 57 -9.44 -3.27 14.95
N GLU A 58 -10.12 -2.12 14.90
CA GLU A 58 -10.99 -1.64 15.97
C GLU A 58 -12.40 -2.20 15.86
N GLU A 59 -12.97 -2.23 14.65
CA GLU A 59 -14.37 -2.62 14.42
C GLU A 59 -14.50 -4.11 14.07
N CYS A 60 -13.51 -4.67 13.37
CA CYS A 60 -13.50 -6.08 12.98
C CYS A 60 -12.69 -6.97 13.92
N HIS A 61 -11.86 -6.40 14.80
CA HIS A 61 -10.96 -7.15 15.70
C HIS A 61 -10.09 -8.17 14.96
N LEU A 62 -9.67 -7.86 13.74
CA LEU A 62 -8.79 -8.70 12.94
C LEU A 62 -7.33 -8.36 13.25
N HIS A 63 -6.45 -9.37 13.18
CA HIS A 63 -5.03 -9.08 13.11
C HIS A 63 -4.72 -8.46 11.74
N VAL A 64 -3.97 -7.36 11.71
CA VAL A 64 -3.68 -6.63 10.47
C VAL A 64 -2.18 -6.45 10.30
N VAL A 65 -1.69 -6.92 9.16
CA VAL A 65 -0.32 -6.68 8.69
C VAL A 65 -0.38 -5.76 7.48
N SER A 66 0.10 -4.53 7.65
CA SER A 66 0.19 -3.54 6.57
C SER A 66 1.60 -3.50 6.01
N VAL A 67 1.78 -4.04 4.81
CA VAL A 67 3.01 -3.92 4.04
C VAL A 67 3.03 -2.55 3.37
N ARG A 68 4.03 -1.72 3.71
CA ARG A 68 4.12 -0.31 3.30
C ARG A 68 5.31 -0.10 2.35
N PRO A 69 5.22 -0.52 1.08
CA PRO A 69 6.27 -0.27 0.09
C PRO A 69 6.39 1.23 -0.26
N THR A 70 7.52 1.61 -0.82
CA THR A 70 7.74 2.93 -1.44
C THR A 70 7.27 2.89 -2.91
N SER A 71 8.01 3.45 -3.86
CA SER A 71 7.61 3.46 -5.28
C SER A 71 7.91 2.12 -5.97
N PHE A 72 7.05 1.70 -6.91
CA PHE A 72 7.24 0.44 -7.63
C PHE A 72 7.99 0.71 -8.93
N PHE A 73 9.01 -0.08 -9.28
CA PHE A 73 9.73 0.15 -10.55
C PHE A 73 8.77 0.08 -11.76
N SER A 74 7.69 -0.70 -11.65
CA SER A 74 6.69 -0.85 -12.70
C SER A 74 5.97 0.46 -13.03
N ASN A 75 6.02 1.46 -12.15
CA ASN A 75 5.44 2.78 -12.44
C ASN A 75 6.19 3.50 -13.57
N LEU A 76 7.43 3.12 -13.87
CA LEU A 76 8.14 3.63 -15.06
C LEU A 76 7.47 3.20 -16.36
N HIS A 77 6.62 2.16 -16.33
CA HIS A 77 5.85 1.75 -17.51
C HIS A 77 4.88 2.84 -17.98
N PHE A 78 4.44 3.75 -17.11
CA PHE A 78 3.58 4.87 -17.51
C PHE A 78 4.26 5.81 -18.51
N ASN A 79 5.59 5.83 -18.55
CA ASN A 79 6.35 6.69 -19.45
C ASN A 79 6.89 5.96 -20.69
N VAL A 80 6.61 4.66 -20.85
CA VAL A 80 7.18 3.87 -21.97
C VAL A 80 6.85 4.46 -23.34
N ASP A 81 5.63 4.95 -23.53
CA ASP A 81 5.22 5.54 -24.80
C ASP A 81 5.88 6.89 -25.07
N GLU A 82 6.08 7.70 -24.02
CA GLU A 82 6.81 8.97 -24.11
C GLU A 82 8.29 8.72 -24.42
N ILE A 83 8.92 7.75 -23.76
CA ILE A 83 10.31 7.36 -23.99
C ILE A 83 10.49 6.88 -25.43
N ARG A 84 9.57 6.05 -25.93
CA ARG A 84 9.62 5.56 -27.32
C ARG A 84 9.45 6.67 -28.35
N SER A 85 8.57 7.63 -28.08
CA SER A 85 8.23 8.68 -29.05
C SER A 85 9.21 9.85 -29.04
N ASN A 86 9.68 10.24 -27.85
CA ASN A 86 10.39 11.50 -27.62
C ASN A 86 11.78 11.31 -26.98
N GLY A 87 12.11 10.11 -26.48
CA GLY A 87 13.33 9.89 -25.70
C GLY A 87 13.34 10.57 -24.33
N THR A 88 12.16 10.99 -23.82
CA THR A 88 12.01 11.71 -22.55
C THR A 88 11.12 10.98 -21.57
N MET A 89 11.25 11.33 -20.29
CA MET A 89 10.36 10.92 -19.21
C MET A 89 9.92 12.15 -18.42
N SER A 90 8.64 12.47 -18.46
CA SER A 90 8.07 13.55 -17.66
C SER A 90 7.72 13.06 -16.25
N THR A 91 8.12 13.83 -15.24
CA THR A 91 7.86 13.50 -13.83
C THR A 91 7.57 14.77 -13.03
N PRO A 92 6.64 14.74 -12.06
CA PRO A 92 6.43 15.84 -11.12
C PRO A 92 7.55 15.94 -10.07
N LEU A 93 8.46 14.96 -10.04
CA LEU A 93 9.57 14.93 -9.10
C LEU A 93 10.67 15.90 -9.52
N ARG A 94 11.36 16.47 -8.53
CA ARG A 94 12.55 17.31 -8.76
C ARG A 94 13.69 16.45 -9.29
N TYR A 95 14.63 17.06 -10.02
CA TYR A 95 15.78 16.38 -10.62
C TYR A 95 16.69 15.69 -9.59
N ASP A 96 16.66 16.13 -8.34
CA ASP A 96 17.44 15.64 -7.20
C ASP A 96 16.64 14.70 -6.28
N ALA A 97 15.43 14.28 -6.70
CA ALA A 97 14.59 13.41 -5.89
C ALA A 97 15.18 11.99 -5.79
N CYS A 98 15.59 11.60 -4.59
CA CYS A 98 15.97 10.23 -4.27
C CYS A 98 14.71 9.38 -4.00
N VAL A 99 14.26 8.65 -5.01
CA VAL A 99 13.11 7.74 -4.88
C VAL A 99 13.59 6.31 -4.61
N ASN A 100 13.11 5.71 -3.53
CA ASN A 100 13.32 4.30 -3.25
C ASN A 100 12.38 3.48 -4.13
N TRP A 101 12.95 2.69 -5.04
CA TRP A 101 12.21 1.82 -5.96
C TRP A 101 12.25 0.37 -5.46
N VAL A 102 11.10 -0.29 -5.48
CA VAL A 102 10.94 -1.68 -5.05
C VAL A 102 10.32 -2.52 -6.18
N SER A 103 10.76 -3.77 -6.27
CA SER A 103 10.17 -4.75 -7.18
C SER A 103 8.82 -5.27 -6.67
N PRO A 104 7.79 -5.39 -7.54
CA PRO A 104 6.58 -6.12 -7.19
C PRO A 104 6.84 -7.56 -6.73
N ILE A 105 7.90 -8.21 -7.24
CA ILE A 105 8.29 -9.56 -6.82
C ILE A 105 8.82 -9.56 -5.38
N ASP A 106 9.60 -8.55 -5.01
CA ASP A 106 10.10 -8.43 -3.63
C ASP A 106 8.96 -8.15 -2.67
N ILE A 107 7.99 -7.31 -3.06
CA ILE A 107 6.77 -7.05 -2.28
C ILE A 107 5.99 -8.35 -2.09
N ALA A 108 5.78 -9.13 -3.15
CA ALA A 108 5.10 -10.42 -3.07
C ALA A 108 5.83 -11.41 -2.14
N THR A 109 7.16 -11.43 -2.20
CA THR A 109 8.00 -12.27 -1.33
C THR A 109 7.82 -11.88 0.14
N ILE A 110 7.80 -10.59 0.46
CA ILE A 110 7.54 -10.11 1.83
C ILE A 110 6.13 -10.48 2.29
N ILE A 111 5.11 -10.30 1.44
CA ILE A 111 3.72 -10.67 1.77
C ILE A 111 3.62 -12.17 2.05
N ALA A 112 4.26 -13.02 1.23
CA ALA A 112 4.29 -14.46 1.43
C ALA A 112 4.97 -14.84 2.77
N ASN A 113 6.09 -14.20 3.10
CA ASN A 113 6.78 -14.40 4.38
C ASN A 113 5.92 -13.93 5.57
N CYS A 114 5.20 -12.82 5.44
CA CYS A 114 4.25 -12.38 6.45
C CYS A 114 3.16 -13.43 6.67
N LEU A 115 2.66 -14.07 5.61
CA LEU A 115 1.65 -15.12 5.70
C LEU A 115 2.16 -16.33 6.50
N THR A 116 3.37 -16.80 6.21
CA THR A 116 3.95 -17.97 6.91
C THR A 116 4.40 -17.67 8.33
N SER A 117 4.66 -16.40 8.66
CA SER A 117 5.07 -15.98 10.01
C SER A 117 3.89 -15.60 10.91
N SER A 118 2.69 -15.46 10.33
CA SER A 118 1.45 -15.12 11.04
C SER A 118 0.58 -16.34 11.39
N THR A 119 1.00 -17.54 10.99
CA THR A 119 0.40 -18.83 11.37
C THR A 119 1.12 -19.44 12.55
#